data_AF-A0A972BRK0-F1
#
_entry.id   AF-A0A972BRK0-F1
#
_cell.length_a   1.000
_cell.length_b   1.000
_cell.length_c   1.000
_cell.angle_alpha   90.00
_cell.angle_beta   90.00
_cell.angle_gamma   90.00
#
_symmetry.space_group_name_H-M   'P 1'
#
loop_
_entity.id
_entity.type
_entity.pdbx_description
1 polymer ?
#
loop_
_entity_poly.entity_id
_entity_poly.type
_entity_poly.pdbx_seq_one_letter_code
_entity_poly.pdbx_strand_id
1 'polypeptide(L)'
;SEADFLTYCAMCREQLARTGKPVLHILDLLLPELAHEATEAPAGISCRRMNRRKLKNTVLERLHQPGMPRLAWEDIVLELTPEVRAMLEERRILEDDVRQVIHQSREHKRCFVHADGRRIAAAELGEVTFWVEYTEKDGACVVQTVWSHRMRIMGGQS
;
A
#
# COMPACT_ATOMS: atom_id res chain seq x y z
N SER A 1 -8.10 30.95 -6.05
CA SER A 1 -7.31 31.70 -5.05
C SER A 1 -5.84 31.38 -5.28
N GLU A 2 -4.99 32.40 -5.33
CA GLU A 2 -3.53 32.23 -5.48
C GLU A 2 -2.88 31.74 -4.17
N ALA A 3 -3.48 32.02 -3.01
CA ALA A 3 -2.92 31.68 -1.70
C ALA A 3 -2.67 30.17 -1.50
N ASP A 4 -1.53 29.84 -0.90
CA ASP A 4 -1.15 28.49 -0.47
C ASP A 4 -2.03 27.97 0.67
N PHE A 5 -1.89 26.68 0.99
CA PHE A 5 -2.75 26.03 1.97
C PHE A 5 -2.05 25.86 3.33
N LEU A 6 -2.78 26.21 4.40
CA LEU A 6 -2.47 25.79 5.77
C LEU A 6 -3.60 24.89 6.26
N THR A 7 -3.25 23.74 6.84
CA THR A 7 -4.19 22.73 7.30
C THR A 7 -3.92 22.32 8.74
N TYR A 8 -4.93 21.86 9.47
CA TYR A 8 -4.77 21.27 10.81
C TYR A 8 -5.13 19.78 10.84
N CYS A 9 -5.60 19.25 9.70
CA CYS A 9 -5.96 17.87 9.53
C CYS A 9 -4.96 17.22 8.57
N ALA A 10 -4.26 16.18 9.03
CA ALA A 10 -3.29 15.45 8.22
C ALA A 10 -3.91 14.88 6.92
N MET A 11 -5.19 14.48 6.95
CA MET A 11 -5.89 14.03 5.75
C MET A 11 -6.18 15.18 4.77
N CYS A 12 -6.48 16.38 5.27
CA CYS A 12 -6.65 17.55 4.41
C CYS A 12 -5.33 17.96 3.78
N ARG A 13 -4.21 17.91 4.53
CA ARG A 13 -2.86 18.15 3.99
C ARG A 13 -2.56 17.23 2.81
N GLU A 14 -2.76 15.93 3.01
CA GLU A 14 -2.58 14.90 1.98
C GLU A 14 -3.45 15.14 0.73
N GLN A 15 -4.74 15.45 0.91
CA GLN A 15 -5.63 15.64 -0.23
C GLN A 15 -5.29 16.91 -1.02
N LEU A 16 -4.95 18.00 -0.33
CA LEU A 16 -4.61 19.27 -0.96
C LEU A 16 -3.22 19.25 -1.61
N ALA A 17 -2.26 18.50 -1.06
CA ALA A 17 -0.93 18.33 -1.68
C ALA A 17 -1.01 17.72 -3.08
N ARG A 18 -2.06 16.93 -3.39
CA ARG A 18 -2.32 16.40 -4.75
C ARG A 18 -2.61 17.47 -5.80
N THR A 19 -2.94 18.70 -5.37
CA THR A 19 -3.17 19.82 -6.29
C THR A 19 -1.88 20.43 -6.82
N GLY A 20 -0.72 20.05 -6.27
CA GLY A 20 0.59 20.61 -6.61
C GLY A 20 0.87 21.96 -5.96
N LYS A 21 -0.08 22.54 -5.21
CA LYS A 21 0.16 23.75 -4.42
C LYS A 21 0.94 23.43 -3.15
N PRO A 22 1.79 24.35 -2.66
CA PRO A 22 2.37 24.26 -1.33
C PRO A 22 1.29 24.10 -0.24
N VAL A 23 1.46 23.10 0.63
CA VAL A 23 0.56 22.80 1.75
C VAL A 23 1.35 22.55 3.03
N LEU A 24 1.14 23.40 4.03
CA LEU A 24 1.64 23.16 5.39
C LEU A 24 0.55 22.56 6.28
N HIS A 25 0.98 21.74 7.24
CA HIS A 25 0.21 21.40 8.41
C HIS A 25 0.56 22.35 9.56
N ILE A 26 -0.38 22.63 10.47
CA ILE A 26 -0.13 23.51 11.63
C ILE A 26 1.03 23.01 12.49
N LEU A 27 1.24 21.70 12.55
CA LEU A 27 2.36 21.10 13.26
C LEU A 27 3.72 21.44 12.64
N ASP A 28 3.80 21.69 11.34
CA ASP A 28 5.04 22.12 10.68
C ASP A 28 5.46 23.52 11.16
N LEU A 29 4.50 24.35 11.59
CA LEU A 29 4.77 25.66 12.19
C LEU A 29 5.07 25.59 13.69
N LEU A 30 4.38 24.69 14.40
CA LEU A 30 4.54 24.54 15.86
C LEU A 30 5.79 23.75 16.25
N LEU A 31 6.27 22.85 15.37
CA LEU A 31 7.40 21.95 15.59
C LEU A 31 8.38 22.06 14.41
N PRO A 32 9.06 23.20 14.22
CA PRO A 32 9.87 23.47 13.03
C PRO A 32 11.02 22.47 12.83
N GLU A 33 11.53 21.88 13.90
CA GLU A 33 12.57 20.83 13.84
C GLU A 33 12.07 19.50 13.23
N LEU A 34 10.75 19.30 13.21
CA LEU A 34 10.07 18.12 12.68
C LEU A 34 9.20 18.45 11.46
N ALA A 35 9.36 19.66 10.91
CA ALA A 35 8.52 20.16 9.84
C ALA A 35 8.78 19.41 8.53
N HIS A 36 7.69 19.16 7.81
CA HIS A 36 7.73 18.66 6.44
C HIS A 36 7.79 19.84 5.46
N GLU A 37 8.37 19.63 4.29
CA GLU A 37 8.35 20.65 3.25
C GLU A 37 6.91 20.88 2.77
N ALA A 38 6.55 22.14 2.49
CA ALA A 38 5.23 22.46 1.95
C ALA A 38 4.97 21.80 0.59
N THR A 39 6.03 21.47 -0.15
CA THR A 39 6.02 20.79 -1.45
C THR A 39 6.05 19.27 -1.35
N GLU A 40 6.13 18.70 -0.14
CA GLU A 40 6.21 17.25 0.02
C GLU A 40 4.94 16.58 -0.51
N ALA A 41 5.14 15.56 -1.35
CA ALA A 41 4.08 14.78 -1.97
C ALA A 41 3.25 14.03 -0.91
N PRO A 42 1.98 13.72 -1.19
CA PRO A 42 1.19 12.90 -0.28
C PRO A 42 1.75 11.48 -0.16
N ALA A 43 1.71 10.91 1.05
CA ALA A 43 2.25 9.59 1.34
C ALA A 43 1.50 8.45 0.63
N GLY A 44 0.19 8.61 0.34
CA GLY A 44 -0.64 7.59 -0.31
C GLY A 44 -1.28 6.58 0.67
N ILE A 45 -2.23 5.77 0.20
CA ILE A 45 -3.04 4.89 1.06
C ILE A 45 -2.21 3.78 1.73
N SER A 46 -1.30 3.15 0.99
CA SER A 46 -0.47 2.04 1.48
C SER A 46 0.54 2.52 2.53
N CYS A 47 1.27 3.60 2.23
CA CYS A 47 2.24 4.17 3.15
C CYS A 47 1.58 4.62 4.45
N ARG A 48 0.42 5.29 4.39
CA ARG A 48 -0.32 5.70 5.60
C ARG A 48 -0.73 4.52 6.49
N ARG A 49 -1.17 3.40 5.90
CA ARG A 49 -1.49 2.18 6.66
C ARG A 49 -0.23 1.58 7.30
N MET A 50 0.86 1.50 6.55
CA MET A 50 2.15 1.04 7.07
C MET A 50 2.64 1.94 8.22
N ASN A 51 2.63 3.25 8.04
CA ASN A 51 3.06 4.22 9.05
C ASN A 51 2.20 4.12 10.32
N ARG A 52 0.89 3.90 10.19
CA ARG A 52 0.00 3.65 11.35
C ARG A 52 0.39 2.37 12.08
N ARG A 53 0.69 1.28 11.37
CA ARG A 53 1.16 0.01 11.98
C ARG A 53 2.49 0.21 12.70
N LYS A 54 3.46 0.86 12.05
CA LYS A 54 4.78 1.21 12.63
C LYS A 54 4.61 2.04 13.91
N LEU A 55 3.88 3.14 13.83
CA LEU A 55 3.62 4.03 14.98
C LEU A 55 2.96 3.27 16.13
N LYS A 56 1.94 2.43 15.84
CA LYS A 56 1.29 1.62 16.87
C LYS A 56 2.28 0.70 17.58
N ASN A 57 3.12 -0.02 16.83
CA ASN A 57 4.13 -0.90 17.41
C ASN A 57 5.15 -0.13 18.25
N THR A 58 5.63 1.02 17.78
CA THR A 58 6.54 1.89 18.55
C THR A 58 5.89 2.38 19.86
N VAL A 59 4.60 2.74 19.85
CA VAL A 59 3.89 3.15 21.06
C VAL A 59 3.73 1.98 22.02
N LEU A 60 3.34 0.80 21.54
CA LEU A 60 3.19 -0.40 22.38
C LEU A 60 4.51 -0.79 23.05
N GLU A 61 5.61 -0.75 22.30
CA GLU A 61 6.96 -1.03 22.81
C GLU A 61 7.34 -0.06 23.95
N ARG A 62 7.10 1.25 23.76
CA ARG A 62 7.33 2.27 24.79
C ARG A 62 6.49 2.07 26.05
N LEU A 63 5.32 1.46 25.91
CA LEU A 63 4.42 1.13 27.02
C LEU A 63 4.65 -0.27 27.59
N HIS A 64 5.69 -0.98 27.13
CA HIS A 64 6.00 -2.37 27.48
C HIS A 64 4.80 -3.32 27.26
N GLN A 65 3.98 -3.05 26.25
CA GLN A 65 2.87 -3.90 25.83
C GLN A 65 3.30 -4.84 24.71
N PRO A 66 2.67 -6.02 24.57
CA PRO A 66 2.88 -6.88 23.42
C PRO A 66 2.61 -6.13 22.10
N GLY A 67 3.54 -6.24 21.16
CA GLY A 67 3.38 -5.68 19.81
C GLY A 67 2.27 -6.37 19.02
N MET A 68 1.91 -5.80 17.88
CA MET A 68 0.99 -6.48 16.96
C MET A 68 1.65 -7.74 16.38
N PRO A 69 0.91 -8.85 16.25
CA PRO A 69 1.43 -10.03 15.57
C PRO A 69 1.78 -9.67 14.12
N ARG A 70 2.96 -10.09 13.69
CA ARG A 70 3.38 -9.95 12.29
C ARG A 70 2.78 -11.09 11.48
N LEU A 71 2.18 -10.76 10.35
CA LEU A 71 1.58 -11.75 9.46
C LEU A 71 2.61 -12.19 8.41
N ALA A 72 2.61 -13.48 8.04
CA ALA A 72 3.62 -14.05 7.14
C ALA A 72 3.69 -13.36 5.76
N TRP A 73 2.56 -12.83 5.28
CA TRP A 73 2.53 -12.07 4.03
C TRP A 73 3.27 -10.73 4.12
N GLU A 74 3.53 -10.19 5.31
CA GLU A 74 4.28 -8.92 5.49
C GLU A 74 5.75 -9.04 5.07
N ASP A 75 6.29 -10.26 5.02
CA ASP A 75 7.68 -10.53 4.61
C ASP A 75 7.85 -10.62 3.08
N ILE A 76 6.75 -10.54 2.32
CA ILE A 76 6.81 -10.51 0.86
C ILE A 76 7.34 -9.16 0.40
N VAL A 77 8.54 -9.20 -0.19
CA VAL A 77 9.19 -8.04 -0.82
C VAL A 77 8.54 -7.80 -2.18
N LEU A 78 8.00 -6.60 -2.37
CA LEU A 78 7.42 -6.14 -3.63
C LEU A 78 8.36 -5.14 -4.30
N GLU A 79 8.63 -5.36 -5.59
CA GLU A 79 9.23 -4.37 -6.46
C GLU A 79 8.13 -3.76 -7.33
N LEU A 80 7.90 -2.46 -7.14
CA LEU A 80 6.85 -1.69 -7.82
C LEU A 80 7.50 -0.52 -8.55
N THR A 81 7.30 -0.44 -9.87
CA THR A 81 7.69 0.76 -10.62
C THR A 81 6.81 1.96 -10.22
N PRO A 82 7.24 3.21 -10.49
CA PRO A 82 6.41 4.38 -10.24
C PRO A 82 5.01 4.30 -10.88
N GLU A 83 4.92 3.73 -12.08
CA GLU A 83 3.69 3.55 -12.84
C GLU A 83 2.75 2.55 -12.14
N VAL A 84 3.28 1.42 -11.67
CA VAL A 84 2.50 0.43 -10.92
C VAL A 84 2.04 1.02 -9.59
N ARG A 85 2.91 1.75 -8.88
CA ARG A 85 2.55 2.42 -7.62
C ARG A 85 1.43 3.45 -7.81
N ALA A 86 1.49 4.25 -8.88
CA ALA A 86 0.44 5.20 -9.22
C ALA A 86 -0.89 4.50 -9.56
N MET A 87 -0.83 3.40 -10.32
CA MET A 87 -2.01 2.59 -10.66
C MET A 87 -2.67 1.97 -9.43
N LEU A 88 -1.89 1.44 -8.47
CA LEU A 88 -2.41 0.94 -7.20
C LEU A 88 -3.12 2.05 -6.41
N GLU A 89 -2.50 3.24 -6.31
CA GLU A 89 -3.08 4.38 -5.60
C GLU A 89 -4.40 4.86 -6.25
N GLU A 90 -4.43 4.98 -7.58
CA GLU A 90 -5.61 5.37 -8.36
C GLU A 90 -6.76 4.39 -8.14
N ARG A 91 -6.47 3.08 -8.24
CA ARG A 91 -7.44 2.00 -8.06
C ARG A 91 -7.78 1.71 -6.60
N ARG A 92 -7.16 2.43 -5.66
CA ARG A 92 -7.29 2.23 -4.22
C ARG A 92 -6.92 0.81 -3.75
N ILE A 93 -5.97 0.18 -4.42
CA ILE A 93 -5.44 -1.15 -4.09
C ILE A 93 -4.23 -0.98 -3.17
N LEU A 94 -4.19 -1.72 -2.07
CA LEU A 94 -3.10 -1.63 -1.12
C LEU A 94 -1.97 -2.58 -1.50
N GLU A 95 -0.74 -2.20 -1.15
CA GLU A 95 0.39 -3.14 -1.25
C GLU A 95 0.17 -4.38 -0.37
N ASP A 96 -0.53 -4.24 0.75
CA ASP A 96 -0.91 -5.38 1.61
C ASP A 96 -1.88 -6.34 0.90
N ASP A 97 -2.77 -5.83 0.03
CA ASP A 97 -3.67 -6.69 -0.75
C ASP A 97 -2.85 -7.52 -1.74
N VAL A 98 -1.87 -6.89 -2.40
CA VAL A 98 -0.94 -7.56 -3.32
C VAL A 98 -0.13 -8.64 -2.61
N ARG A 99 0.45 -8.33 -1.44
CA ARG A 99 1.19 -9.31 -0.63
C ARG A 99 0.32 -10.49 -0.22
N GLN A 100 -0.91 -10.24 0.22
CA GLN A 100 -1.84 -11.31 0.61
C GLN A 100 -2.20 -12.22 -0.56
N VAL A 101 -2.45 -11.67 -1.75
CA VAL A 101 -2.73 -12.47 -2.96
C VAL A 101 -1.54 -13.38 -3.31
N ILE A 102 -0.32 -12.84 -3.31
CA ILE A 102 0.90 -13.61 -3.60
C ILE A 102 1.12 -14.68 -2.52
N HIS A 103 0.93 -14.34 -1.26
CA HIS A 103 1.08 -15.27 -0.14
C HIS A 103 0.11 -16.46 -0.27
N GLN A 104 -1.18 -16.21 -0.45
CA GLN A 104 -2.17 -17.27 -0.62
C GLN A 104 -1.89 -18.14 -1.86
N SER A 105 -1.45 -17.52 -2.95
CA SER A 105 -1.06 -18.24 -4.16
C SER A 105 0.09 -19.22 -3.92
N ARG A 106 1.08 -18.82 -3.11
CA ARG A 106 2.22 -19.68 -2.70
C ARG A 106 1.77 -20.82 -1.79
N GLU A 107 0.98 -20.52 -0.77
CA GLU A 107 0.45 -21.50 0.19
C GLU A 107 -0.37 -22.59 -0.51
N HIS A 108 -1.25 -22.20 -1.42
CA HIS A 108 -2.13 -23.13 -2.13
C HIS A 108 -1.52 -23.69 -3.42
N LYS A 109 -0.36 -23.18 -3.85
CA LYS A 109 0.27 -23.48 -5.15
C LYS A 109 -0.68 -23.22 -6.33
N ARG A 110 -1.49 -22.15 -6.24
CA ARG A 110 -2.49 -21.78 -7.26
C ARG A 110 -2.11 -20.46 -7.91
N CYS A 111 -1.56 -20.55 -9.12
CA CYS A 111 -1.37 -19.43 -10.04
C CYS A 111 -1.30 -19.96 -11.48
N PHE A 112 -1.60 -19.10 -12.44
CA PHE A 112 -1.24 -19.35 -13.83
C PHE A 112 0.23 -18.94 -14.03
N VAL A 113 1.00 -19.77 -14.74
CA VAL A 113 2.40 -19.50 -15.05
C VAL A 113 2.57 -19.47 -16.56
N HIS A 114 3.08 -18.37 -17.08
CA HIS A 114 3.44 -18.21 -18.47
C HIS A 114 4.82 -18.82 -18.75
N ALA A 115 5.09 -19.16 -20.02
CA ALA A 115 6.38 -19.74 -20.43
C ALA A 115 7.58 -18.80 -20.19
N ASP A 116 7.34 -17.49 -20.14
CA ASP A 116 8.33 -16.45 -19.86
C ASP A 116 8.57 -16.21 -18.34
N GLY A 117 7.92 -16.99 -17.47
CA GLY A 117 8.05 -16.90 -16.02
C GLY A 117 7.09 -15.93 -15.34
N ARG A 118 6.24 -15.21 -16.08
CA ARG A 118 5.17 -14.40 -15.48
C ARG A 118 4.14 -15.28 -14.78
N ARG A 119 3.64 -14.80 -13.64
CA ARG A 119 2.64 -15.47 -12.82
C ARG A 119 1.41 -14.58 -12.69
N ILE A 120 0.23 -15.18 -12.77
CA ILE A 120 -1.04 -14.53 -12.42
C ILE A 120 -1.62 -15.26 -11.22
N ALA A 121 -1.64 -14.57 -10.08
CA ALA A 121 -2.27 -15.02 -8.85
C ALA A 121 -3.62 -14.33 -8.65
N ALA A 122 -4.56 -15.01 -8.02
CA ALA A 122 -5.85 -14.43 -7.64
C ALA A 122 -6.22 -14.85 -6.22
N ALA A 123 -6.82 -13.94 -5.46
CA ALA A 123 -7.37 -14.24 -4.15
C ALA A 123 -8.60 -13.37 -3.86
N GLU A 124 -9.55 -13.94 -3.13
CA GLU A 124 -10.66 -13.19 -2.55
C GLU A 124 -10.25 -12.65 -1.18
N LEU A 125 -10.25 -11.32 -1.03
CA LEU A 125 -9.99 -10.63 0.22
C LEU A 125 -11.27 -9.87 0.64
N GLY A 126 -12.05 -10.50 1.52
CA GLY A 126 -13.36 -9.99 1.92
C GLY A 126 -14.40 -10.12 0.79
N GLU A 127 -14.89 -8.99 0.29
CA GLU A 127 -15.88 -8.93 -0.82
C GLU A 127 -15.24 -8.54 -2.16
N VAL A 128 -13.91 -8.58 -2.25
CA VAL A 128 -13.15 -8.16 -3.43
C VAL A 128 -12.26 -9.30 -3.90
N THR A 129 -12.34 -9.67 -5.17
CA THR A 129 -11.35 -10.53 -5.80
C THR A 129 -10.25 -9.65 -6.39
N PHE A 130 -8.99 -9.96 -6.05
CA PHE A 130 -7.81 -9.32 -6.59
C PHE A 130 -7.05 -10.29 -7.49
N TRP A 131 -6.42 -9.75 -8.52
CA TRP A 131 -5.48 -10.45 -9.37
C TRP A 131 -4.18 -9.66 -9.45
N VAL A 132 -3.08 -10.38 -9.36
CA VAL A 132 -1.73 -9.83 -9.42
C VAL A 132 -0.96 -10.56 -10.49
N GLU A 133 -0.47 -9.81 -11.47
CA GLU A 133 0.53 -10.28 -12.43
C GLU A 133 1.91 -9.85 -11.95
N TYR A 134 2.79 -10.83 -11.72
CA TYR A 134 4.14 -10.61 -11.18
C TYR A 134 5.15 -11.64 -11.72
N THR A 135 6.43 -11.31 -11.64
CA THR A 135 7.55 -12.25 -11.79
C THR A 135 8.33 -12.35 -10.50
N GLU A 136 8.89 -13.52 -10.20
CA GLU A 136 9.81 -13.68 -9.08
C GLU A 136 11.25 -13.49 -9.55
N LYS A 137 11.97 -12.55 -8.92
CA LYS A 137 13.36 -12.23 -9.24
C LYS A 137 14.11 -11.92 -7.95
N ASP A 138 15.23 -12.60 -7.71
CA ASP A 138 16.13 -12.34 -6.57
C ASP A 138 15.42 -12.31 -5.19
N GLY A 139 14.39 -13.15 -5.01
CA GLY A 139 13.59 -13.21 -3.77
C GLY A 139 12.52 -12.12 -3.64
N ALA A 140 12.43 -11.19 -4.59
CA ALA A 140 11.38 -10.19 -4.68
C ALA A 140 10.30 -10.57 -5.71
N CYS A 141 9.11 -10.00 -5.53
CA CYS A 141 8.02 -10.08 -6.49
C CYS A 141 7.96 -8.78 -7.28
N VAL A 142 8.39 -8.81 -8.54
CA VAL A 142 8.31 -7.68 -9.46
C VAL A 142 6.89 -7.65 -10.04
N VAL A 143 6.09 -6.69 -9.60
CA VAL A 143 4.67 -6.61 -9.99
C VAL A 143 4.56 -5.85 -11.31
N GLN A 144 3.90 -6.45 -12.31
CA GLN A 144 3.61 -5.77 -13.58
C GLN A 144 2.25 -5.06 -13.55
N THR A 145 1.21 -5.69 -13.01
CA THR A 145 -0.12 -5.08 -12.92
C THR A 145 -1.01 -5.77 -11.88
N VAL A 146 -2.02 -5.05 -11.41
CA VAL A 146 -2.97 -5.52 -10.40
C VAL A 146 -4.35 -4.99 -10.74
N TRP A 147 -5.36 -5.85 -10.68
CA TRP A 147 -6.75 -5.46 -10.86
C TRP A 147 -7.63 -6.10 -9.81
N SER A 148 -8.82 -5.53 -9.62
CA SER A 148 -9.75 -5.98 -8.61
C SER A 148 -11.18 -5.86 -9.11
N HIS A 149 -12.06 -6.74 -8.64
CA HIS A 149 -13.49 -6.64 -8.88
C HIS A 149 -14.28 -6.97 -7.62
N ARG A 150 -15.37 -6.24 -7.39
CA ARG A 150 -16.32 -6.50 -6.30
C ARG A 150 -17.34 -7.56 -6.72
N MET A 151 -16.86 -8.79 -6.85
CA MET A 151 -17.70 -9.97 -6.99
C MET A 151 -16.97 -11.17 -6.39
N ARG A 152 -17.75 -12.11 -5.85
CA ARG A 152 -17.29 -13.48 -5.59
C ARG A 152 -17.40 -14.29 -6.87
N ILE A 153 -16.30 -14.92 -7.28
CA ILE A 153 -16.32 -15.81 -8.44
C ILE A 153 -16.73 -17.21 -7.96
N MET A 154 -17.99 -17.54 -8.17
CA MET A 154 -18.51 -18.88 -7.94
C MET A 154 -17.93 -19.84 -8.99
N GLY A 155 -17.14 -20.84 -8.57
CA GLY A 155 -16.65 -21.92 -9.44
C GLY A 155 -15.18 -21.87 -9.87
N GLY A 156 -14.43 -20.81 -9.54
CA GLY A 156 -12.98 -20.71 -9.83
C GLY A 156 -12.07 -21.44 -8.83
N GLN A 157 -12.66 -22.11 -7.84
CA GLN A 157 -11.96 -22.95 -6.86
C GLN A 157 -12.02 -24.42 -7.29
N SER A 158 -11.42 -24.74 -8.43
CA SER A 158 -11.07 -26.12 -8.79
C SER A 158 -9.55 -26.29 -8.81
#